data_AF-A0A1W6YRN6-F1
#
_entry.id   AF-A0A1W6YRN6-F1
#
_cell.length_a   1.000
_cell.length_b   1.000
_cell.length_c   1.000
_cell.angle_alpha   90.00
_cell.angle_beta   90.00
_cell.angle_gamma   90.00
#
_symmetry.space_group_name_H-M   'P 1'
#
loop_
_entity.id
_entity.type
_entity.pdbx_description
1 polymer ?
#
loop_
_entity_poly.entity_id
_entity_poly.type
_entity_poly.pdbx_seq_one_letter_code
_entity_poly.pdbx_strand_id
1 'polypeptide(L)'
;MIPVALPGGNFYPMLAVSLVCLATLLTWIAVLCTNRQARLRLRARPRSNAVAMLALAVIGGIFPARLALHWIDGRQAAAEEAAHTMVLDGPRTLAGIDMPAGTRLLVRVAGQPDTFEAARFPRPVPVAGMPVIGLQRYLAKAGAREYRATGASGTLPVDEAADGWRCTRGHKVEFKPGEDGALRFSSCHLAAGNQLDGQPLPAGTWVALRQGARPASDFQHVDGWLLRTDGSEASSIAGMPLLKADLRLDRARKLVWFEGSLAREYVLGPMTYPAGTRVATAGAAVAGAKPGDLVFSPSRGRSAGRDDGDDVPSGKSVLQAPDGTVRGVMSNRAAGVLDVAAIGTTP
;
A
#
# COMPACT_ATOMS: atom_id res chain seq x y z
N MET A 1 -10.11 2.33 5.22
CA MET A 1 -10.56 1.20 4.36
C MET A 1 -11.64 0.49 5.14
N ILE A 2 -12.91 0.64 4.74
CA ILE A 2 -13.98 -0.18 5.31
C ILE A 2 -13.73 -1.59 4.77
N PRO A 3 -13.63 -2.63 5.61
CA PRO A 3 -13.44 -3.99 5.13
C PRO A 3 -14.67 -4.34 4.30
N VAL A 4 -14.48 -4.45 2.98
CA VAL A 4 -15.45 -5.11 2.11
C VAL A 4 -15.32 -6.58 2.46
N ALA A 5 -16.16 -7.06 3.39
CA ALA A 5 -16.32 -8.48 3.62
C ALA A 5 -16.67 -9.09 2.28
N LEU A 6 -15.77 -9.91 1.72
CA LEU A 6 -16.05 -10.70 0.53
C LEU A 6 -17.38 -11.43 0.82
N PRO A 7 -18.40 -11.28 -0.03
CA PRO A 7 -19.63 -12.02 0.15
C PRO A 7 -19.25 -13.49 0.28
N GLY A 8 -19.65 -14.15 1.36
CA GLY A 8 -19.27 -15.54 1.63
C GLY A 8 -19.54 -16.42 0.42
N GLY A 9 -18.76 -17.50 0.22
CA GLY A 9 -18.75 -18.31 -1.00
C GLY A 9 -20.12 -18.79 -1.53
N ASN A 10 -21.16 -18.78 -0.69
CA ASN A 10 -22.54 -19.10 -1.05
C ASN A 10 -23.32 -17.96 -1.74
N PHE A 11 -22.77 -16.75 -1.84
CA PHE A 11 -23.48 -15.57 -2.37
C PHE A 11 -23.73 -15.66 -3.88
N TYR A 12 -22.70 -15.96 -4.67
CA TYR A 12 -22.79 -16.07 -6.12
C TYR A 12 -23.69 -17.22 -6.62
N PRO A 13 -23.59 -18.47 -6.07
CA PRO A 13 -24.48 -19.54 -6.49
C PRO A 13 -25.95 -19.24 -6.15
N MET A 14 -26.22 -18.57 -5.02
CA MET A 14 -27.57 -18.15 -4.65
C MET A 14 -28.16 -17.14 -5.64
N LEU A 15 -27.37 -16.15 -6.09
CA LEU A 15 -27.80 -15.20 -7.11
C LEU A 15 -28.06 -15.88 -8.46
N ALA A 16 -27.21 -16.84 -8.86
CA ALA A 16 -27.41 -17.60 -10.09
C ALA A 16 -28.71 -18.42 -10.05
N VAL A 17 -29.00 -19.11 -8.94
CA VAL A 17 -30.26 -19.83 -8.74
C VAL A 17 -31.45 -18.87 -8.78
N SER A 18 -31.34 -17.70 -8.12
CA SER A 18 -32.37 -16.66 -8.17
C SER A 18 -32.66 -16.21 -9.61
N LEU A 19 -31.63 -15.95 -10.41
CA LEU A 19 -31.78 -15.55 -11.81
C LEU A 19 -32.48 -16.64 -12.65
N VAL A 20 -32.11 -17.91 -12.47
CA VAL A 20 -32.74 -19.04 -13.15
C VAL A 20 -34.21 -19.17 -12.76
N CYS A 21 -34.54 -19.05 -11.48
CA CYS A 21 -35.92 -19.07 -11.00
C CYS A 21 -36.74 -17.91 -11.58
N LEU A 22 -36.16 -16.70 -11.62
CA LEU A 22 -36.80 -15.52 -12.20
C LEU A 22 -37.05 -15.70 -13.70
N ALA A 23 -36.06 -16.16 -14.46
CA ALA A 23 -36.20 -16.41 -15.90
C ALA A 23 -37.26 -17.48 -16.19
N THR A 24 -37.30 -18.54 -15.37
CA THR A 24 -38.32 -19.59 -15.47
C THR A 24 -39.71 -19.03 -15.20
N LEU A 25 -39.86 -18.21 -14.15
CA LEU A 25 -41.14 -17.56 -13.81
C LEU A 25 -41.63 -16.64 -14.93
N LEU A 26 -40.75 -15.79 -15.47
CA LEU A 26 -41.08 -14.87 -16.56
C LEU A 26 -41.49 -15.62 -17.83
N THR A 27 -40.80 -16.71 -18.15
CA THR A 27 -41.14 -17.58 -19.29
C THR A 27 -42.52 -18.22 -19.08
N TRP A 28 -42.81 -18.72 -17.88
CA TRP A 28 -44.12 -19.26 -17.53
C TRP A 28 -45.24 -18.22 -17.69
N ILE A 29 -45.02 -17.00 -17.20
CA ILE A 29 -45.97 -15.88 -17.34
C ILE A 29 -46.21 -15.56 -18.82
N ALA A 30 -45.15 -15.44 -19.62
CA ALA A 30 -45.24 -15.16 -21.05
C ALA A 30 -46.04 -16.24 -21.80
N VAL A 31 -45.80 -17.52 -21.51
CA VAL A 31 -46.55 -18.65 -22.08
C VAL A 31 -48.04 -18.60 -21.69
N LEU A 32 -48.35 -18.27 -20.44
CA LEU A 32 -49.74 -18.13 -19.96
C LEU A 32 -50.47 -16.94 -20.60
N CYS A 33 -49.76 -15.84 -20.87
CA CYS A 33 -50.32 -14.68 -21.57
C CYS A 33 -50.65 -15.00 -23.04
N THR A 34 -49.78 -15.78 -23.71
CA THR A 34 -49.85 -16.04 -25.16
C THR A 34 -50.67 -17.27 -25.54
N ASN A 35 -50.76 -18.30 -24.69
CA ASN A 35 -51.36 -19.59 -25.04
C ASN A 35 -52.63 -19.92 -24.24
N ARG A 36 -53.78 -20.01 -24.93
CA ARG A 36 -55.08 -20.35 -24.32
C ARG A 36 -55.13 -21.79 -23.78
N GLN A 37 -54.45 -22.75 -24.41
CA GLN A 37 -54.40 -24.14 -23.92
C GLN A 37 -53.57 -24.28 -22.64
N ALA A 38 -52.48 -23.49 -22.50
CA ALA A 38 -51.68 -23.46 -21.29
C ALA A 38 -52.51 -23.00 -20.07
N ARG A 39 -53.39 -22.00 -20.26
CA ARG A 39 -54.32 -21.54 -19.21
C ARG A 39 -55.33 -22.62 -18.78
N LEU A 40 -55.82 -23.43 -19.73
CA LEU A 40 -56.73 -24.54 -19.42
C LEU A 40 -56.03 -25.66 -18.63
N ARG A 41 -54.78 -26.00 -19.00
CA ARG A 41 -53.96 -26.97 -18.26
C ARG A 41 -53.62 -26.50 -16.84
N LEU A 42 -53.37 -25.20 -16.67
CA LEU A 42 -53.11 -24.60 -15.36
C LEU A 42 -54.30 -24.78 -14.40
N ARG A 43 -55.53 -24.64 -14.91
CA ARG A 43 -56.77 -24.82 -14.15
C ARG A 43 -57.03 -26.26 -13.71
N ALA A 44 -56.37 -27.25 -14.32
CA ALA A 44 -56.51 -28.65 -13.92
C ALA A 44 -55.83 -28.97 -12.57
N ARG A 45 -54.79 -28.20 -12.18
CA ARG A 45 -54.07 -28.37 -10.90
C ARG A 45 -53.71 -27.03 -10.25
N PRO A 46 -54.70 -26.23 -9.82
CA PRO A 46 -54.48 -24.83 -9.44
C PRO A 46 -53.58 -24.67 -8.22
N ARG A 47 -53.73 -25.53 -7.20
CA ARG A 47 -52.96 -25.43 -5.95
C ARG A 47 -51.47 -25.72 -6.16
N SER A 48 -51.14 -26.79 -6.89
CA SER A 48 -49.74 -27.18 -7.14
C SER A 48 -49.03 -26.13 -7.98
N ASN A 49 -49.69 -25.61 -9.02
CA ASN A 49 -49.12 -24.57 -9.87
C ASN A 49 -48.93 -23.24 -9.11
N ALA A 50 -49.86 -22.90 -8.20
CA ALA A 50 -49.72 -21.71 -7.36
C ALA A 50 -48.53 -21.82 -6.39
N VAL A 51 -48.31 -22.99 -5.78
CA VAL A 51 -47.14 -23.23 -4.90
C VAL A 51 -45.83 -23.13 -5.70
N ALA A 52 -45.77 -23.72 -6.88
CA ALA A 52 -44.58 -23.64 -7.74
C ALA A 52 -44.27 -22.21 -8.18
N MET A 53 -45.29 -21.44 -8.59
CA MET A 53 -45.12 -20.02 -8.93
C MET A 53 -44.67 -19.18 -7.73
N LEU A 54 -45.23 -19.44 -6.54
CA LEU A 54 -44.84 -18.73 -5.32
C LEU A 54 -43.37 -19.03 -4.96
N ALA A 55 -42.94 -20.29 -5.03
CA ALA A 55 -41.55 -20.66 -4.78
C ALA A 55 -40.59 -19.99 -5.77
N LEU A 56 -40.93 -19.99 -7.07
CA LEU A 56 -40.14 -19.30 -8.10
C LEU A 56 -40.10 -17.78 -7.88
N ALA A 57 -41.21 -17.17 -7.43
CA ALA A 57 -41.27 -15.74 -7.14
C ALA A 57 -40.44 -15.36 -5.89
N VAL A 58 -40.50 -16.17 -4.83
CA VAL A 58 -39.71 -15.93 -3.61
C VAL A 58 -38.22 -16.06 -3.90
N ILE A 59 -37.79 -17.15 -4.55
CA ILE A 59 -36.38 -17.37 -4.86
C ILE A 59 -35.90 -16.41 -5.96
N GLY A 60 -36.71 -16.19 -6.99
CA GLY A 60 -36.42 -15.28 -8.09
C GLY A 60 -36.43 -13.80 -7.70
N GLY A 61 -37.12 -13.42 -6.63
CA GLY A 61 -37.19 -12.06 -6.10
C GLY A 61 -35.92 -11.61 -5.37
N ILE A 62 -35.03 -12.54 -4.98
CA ILE A 62 -33.82 -12.23 -4.23
C ILE A 62 -32.86 -11.37 -5.05
N PHE A 63 -32.59 -11.74 -6.30
CA PHE A 63 -31.72 -10.97 -7.21
C PHE A 63 -32.19 -9.51 -7.42
N PRO A 64 -33.44 -9.24 -7.87
CA PRO A 64 -33.90 -7.87 -8.09
C PRO A 64 -33.98 -7.07 -6.78
N ALA A 65 -34.34 -7.69 -5.65
CA ALA A 65 -34.33 -7.01 -4.36
C ALA A 65 -32.92 -6.56 -3.95
N ARG A 66 -31.89 -7.40 -4.15
CA ARG A 66 -30.49 -7.03 -3.87
C ARG A 66 -29.99 -5.93 -4.79
N LEU A 67 -30.34 -6.00 -6.07
CA LEU A 67 -30.01 -4.94 -7.03
C LEU A 67 -30.66 -3.61 -6.64
N ALA A 68 -31.93 -3.63 -6.23
CA ALA A 68 -32.66 -2.45 -5.78
C ALA A 68 -32.05 -1.86 -4.49
N LEU A 69 -31.72 -2.69 -3.50
CA LEU A 69 -31.05 -2.25 -2.27
C LEU A 69 -29.70 -1.57 -2.59
N HIS A 70 -28.87 -2.22 -3.41
CA HIS A 70 -27.58 -1.64 -3.80
C HIS A 70 -27.73 -0.30 -4.54
N TRP A 71 -28.76 -0.18 -5.37
CA TRP A 71 -29.07 1.07 -6.05
C TRP A 71 -29.55 2.17 -5.08
N ILE A 72 -30.39 1.83 -4.09
CA ILE A 72 -30.86 2.76 -3.05
C ILE A 72 -29.67 3.25 -2.21
N ASP A 73 -28.82 2.32 -1.74
CA ASP A 73 -27.63 2.62 -0.96
C ASP A 73 -26.69 3.54 -1.76
N GLY A 74 -26.47 3.24 -3.04
CA GLY A 74 -25.67 4.07 -3.93
C GLY A 74 -26.25 5.48 -4.12
N ARG A 75 -27.58 5.60 -4.20
CA ARG A 75 -28.25 6.90 -4.32
C ARG A 75 -28.15 7.71 -3.03
N GLN A 76 -28.29 7.08 -1.86
CA GLN A 76 -28.13 7.73 -0.56
C GLN A 76 -26.69 8.22 -0.38
N ALA A 77 -25.71 7.36 -0.67
CA ALA A 77 -24.29 7.72 -0.61
C ALA A 77 -23.97 8.90 -1.54
N ALA A 78 -24.50 8.91 -2.77
CA ALA A 78 -24.31 10.02 -3.71
C ALA A 78 -24.97 11.33 -3.22
N ALA A 79 -26.14 11.24 -2.59
CA ALA A 79 -26.82 12.40 -2.02
C ALA A 79 -26.07 12.97 -0.81
N GLU A 80 -25.55 12.10 0.06
CA GLU A 80 -24.67 12.50 1.17
C GLU A 80 -23.40 13.17 0.64
N GLU A 81 -22.70 12.54 -0.30
CA GLU A 81 -21.48 13.10 -0.88
C GLU A 81 -21.75 14.47 -1.55
N ALA A 82 -22.89 14.64 -2.21
CA ALA A 82 -23.32 15.91 -2.78
C ALA A 82 -23.57 16.98 -1.69
N ALA A 83 -24.21 16.62 -0.58
CA ALA A 83 -24.44 17.54 0.55
C ALA A 83 -23.13 17.97 1.23
N HIS A 84 -22.10 17.11 1.15
CA HIS A 84 -20.76 17.36 1.67
C HIS A 84 -19.80 17.95 0.61
N THR A 85 -20.24 18.14 -0.63
CA THR A 85 -19.42 18.74 -1.68
C THR A 85 -19.69 20.23 -1.79
N MET A 86 -18.63 21.03 -1.82
CA MET A 86 -18.67 22.47 -1.95
C MET A 86 -17.70 22.93 -3.03
N VAL A 87 -18.02 24.00 -3.74
CA VAL A 87 -17.07 24.67 -4.65
C VAL A 87 -16.78 26.05 -4.08
N LEU A 88 -15.51 26.44 -4.06
CA LEU A 88 -15.12 27.77 -3.62
C LEU A 88 -15.47 28.81 -4.69
N ASP A 89 -16.31 29.78 -4.34
CA ASP A 89 -16.70 30.88 -5.23
C ASP A 89 -15.55 31.87 -5.49
N GLY A 90 -14.62 31.98 -4.54
CA GLY A 90 -13.47 32.88 -4.59
C GLY A 90 -12.20 32.23 -4.04
N PRO A 91 -11.02 32.84 -4.28
CA PRO A 91 -9.78 32.40 -3.67
C PRO A 91 -9.89 32.46 -2.13
N ARG A 92 -9.42 31.41 -1.45
CA ARG A 92 -9.45 31.33 0.01
C ARG A 92 -8.30 30.49 0.54
N THR A 93 -7.71 30.93 1.63
CA THR A 93 -6.72 30.15 2.37
C THR A 93 -7.44 29.23 3.34
N LEU A 94 -7.28 27.91 3.19
CA LEU A 94 -7.86 26.90 4.08
C LEU A 94 -6.75 25.99 4.59
N ALA A 95 -6.65 25.85 5.92
CA ALA A 95 -5.59 25.07 6.59
C ALA A 95 -4.16 25.46 6.11
N GLY A 96 -3.92 26.74 5.87
CA GLY A 96 -2.63 27.27 5.40
C GLY A 96 -2.33 27.00 3.92
N ILE A 97 -3.33 26.57 3.13
CA ILE A 97 -3.20 26.33 1.69
C ILE A 97 -4.01 27.38 0.94
N ASP A 98 -3.36 28.12 0.05
CA ASP A 98 -4.00 29.12 -0.80
C ASP A 98 -4.75 28.45 -1.95
N MET A 99 -6.06 28.31 -1.79
CA MET A 99 -6.91 27.65 -2.78
C MET A 99 -7.51 28.66 -3.75
N PRO A 100 -7.43 28.43 -5.07
CA PRO A 100 -8.08 29.30 -6.05
C PRO A 100 -9.60 29.07 -6.07
N ALA A 101 -10.33 30.05 -6.62
CA ALA A 101 -11.73 29.89 -6.98
C ALA A 101 -11.92 28.67 -7.90
N GLY A 102 -13.06 27.98 -7.77
CA GLY A 102 -13.35 26.75 -8.50
C GLY A 102 -12.76 25.48 -7.88
N THR A 103 -12.07 25.58 -6.74
CA THR A 103 -11.63 24.40 -5.97
C THR A 103 -12.84 23.65 -5.45
N ARG A 104 -12.93 22.35 -5.73
CA ARG A 104 -13.98 21.48 -5.21
C ARG A 104 -13.51 20.82 -3.92
N LEU A 105 -14.26 21.00 -2.85
CA LEU A 105 -13.99 20.46 -1.54
C LEU A 105 -15.00 19.37 -1.21
N LEU A 106 -14.53 18.27 -0.64
CA LEU A 106 -15.35 17.35 0.12
C LEU A 106 -15.14 17.68 1.60
N VAL A 107 -16.19 18.08 2.30
CA VAL A 107 -16.13 18.54 3.70
C VAL A 107 -16.73 17.54 4.66
N ARG A 108 -16.12 17.37 5.84
CA ARG A 108 -16.65 16.50 6.90
C ARG A 108 -17.97 17.05 7.45
N VAL A 109 -18.08 18.37 7.59
CA VAL A 109 -19.28 19.05 8.07
C VAL A 109 -19.81 19.93 6.93
N ALA A 110 -21.03 19.63 6.47
CA ALA A 110 -21.68 20.36 5.39
C ALA A 110 -21.69 21.87 5.67
N GLY A 111 -21.34 22.67 4.67
CA GLY A 111 -21.26 24.13 4.80
C GLY A 111 -20.01 24.67 5.53
N GLN A 112 -19.13 23.81 6.06
CA GLN A 112 -17.92 24.25 6.79
C GLN A 112 -16.63 23.92 6.02
N PRO A 113 -16.09 24.86 5.22
CA PRO A 113 -14.94 24.60 4.35
C PRO A 113 -13.67 24.23 5.11
N ASP A 114 -13.47 24.71 6.34
CA ASP A 114 -12.28 24.38 7.14
C ASP A 114 -12.19 22.89 7.53
N THR A 115 -13.33 22.18 7.46
CA THR A 115 -13.43 20.73 7.73
C THR A 115 -13.20 19.87 6.48
N PHE A 116 -12.62 20.42 5.42
CA PHE A 116 -12.37 19.68 4.19
C PHE A 116 -11.44 18.47 4.40
N GLU A 117 -11.85 17.35 3.81
CA GLU A 117 -11.16 16.07 3.78
C GLU A 117 -10.49 15.83 2.44
N ALA A 118 -11.06 16.36 1.37
CA ALA A 118 -10.46 16.34 0.06
C ALA A 118 -10.65 17.69 -0.63
N ALA A 119 -9.66 18.06 -1.44
CA ALA A 119 -9.70 19.22 -2.31
C ALA A 119 -9.23 18.80 -3.70
N ARG A 120 -9.95 19.23 -4.74
CA ARG A 120 -9.54 19.10 -6.14
C ARG A 120 -9.37 20.50 -6.71
N PHE A 121 -8.15 20.80 -7.12
CA PHE A 121 -7.80 22.15 -7.57
C PHE A 121 -7.99 22.26 -9.08
N PRO A 122 -8.48 23.42 -9.58
CA PRO A 122 -8.63 23.68 -11.02
C PRO A 122 -7.30 23.90 -11.73
N ARG A 123 -6.26 24.27 -10.97
CA ARG A 123 -4.87 24.44 -11.42
C ARG A 123 -3.94 23.92 -10.31
N PRO A 124 -2.68 23.55 -10.61
CA PRO A 124 -1.75 23.14 -9.58
C PRO A 124 -1.61 24.18 -8.47
N VAL A 125 -1.68 23.72 -7.21
CA VAL A 125 -1.56 24.55 -6.00
C VAL A 125 -0.34 24.07 -5.21
N PRO A 126 0.52 24.98 -4.73
CA PRO A 126 1.66 24.58 -3.92
C PRO A 126 1.21 24.09 -2.53
N VAL A 127 1.62 22.87 -2.16
CA VAL A 127 1.47 22.32 -0.81
C VAL A 127 2.85 21.84 -0.36
N ALA A 128 3.36 22.42 0.72
CA ALA A 128 4.73 22.21 1.21
C ALA A 128 5.80 22.38 0.10
N GLY A 129 5.62 23.37 -0.78
CA GLY A 129 6.54 23.65 -1.89
C GLY A 129 6.34 22.78 -3.13
N MET A 130 5.44 21.79 -3.12
CA MET A 130 5.16 20.95 -4.28
C MET A 130 3.84 21.30 -4.96
N PRO A 131 3.79 21.38 -6.29
CA PRO A 131 2.54 21.57 -7.00
C PRO A 131 1.68 20.30 -6.95
N VAL A 132 0.45 20.41 -6.44
CA VAL A 132 -0.53 19.33 -6.41
C VAL A 132 -1.83 19.75 -7.09
N ILE A 133 -2.51 18.80 -7.73
CA ILE A 133 -3.82 18.99 -8.37
C ILE A 133 -4.98 18.44 -7.53
N GLY A 134 -4.65 17.68 -6.49
CA GLY A 134 -5.61 17.22 -5.49
C GLY A 134 -4.91 16.97 -4.17
N LEU A 135 -5.65 17.09 -3.08
CA LEU A 135 -5.18 16.86 -1.72
C LEU A 135 -6.25 16.11 -0.95
N GLN A 136 -5.85 15.10 -0.19
CA GLN A 136 -6.71 14.38 0.75
C GLN A 136 -6.10 14.52 2.14
N ARG A 137 -6.85 15.01 3.11
CA ARG A 137 -6.42 15.17 4.52
C ARG A 137 -6.99 14.04 5.36
N TYR A 138 -6.16 13.58 6.30
CA TYR A 138 -6.57 12.66 7.34
C TYR A 138 -6.88 13.48 8.58
N LEU A 139 -8.16 13.54 8.96
CA LEU A 139 -8.63 14.34 10.09
C LEU A 139 -8.88 13.44 11.31
N ALA A 140 -8.35 13.83 12.45
CA ALA A 140 -8.71 13.28 13.75
C ALA A 140 -9.57 14.28 14.51
N LYS A 141 -10.55 13.78 15.27
CA LYS A 141 -11.40 14.61 16.12
C LYS A 141 -10.57 15.15 17.28
N ALA A 142 -10.50 16.48 17.41
CA ALA A 142 -9.79 17.18 18.48
C ALA A 142 -10.74 17.76 19.54
N GLY A 143 -12.04 17.90 19.21
CA GLY A 143 -13.08 18.39 20.10
C GLY A 143 -14.48 18.04 19.55
N ALA A 144 -15.54 18.65 20.08
CA ALA A 144 -16.91 18.35 19.66
C ALA A 144 -17.17 18.67 18.17
N ARG A 145 -16.60 19.78 17.68
CA ARG A 145 -16.65 20.24 16.27
C ARG A 145 -15.28 20.63 15.71
N GLU A 146 -14.22 20.26 16.41
CA GLU A 146 -12.84 20.58 16.03
C GLU A 146 -12.14 19.35 15.48
N TYR A 147 -11.44 19.55 14.37
CA TYR A 147 -10.72 18.50 13.65
C TYR A 147 -9.29 18.96 13.39
N ARG A 148 -8.34 18.08 13.66
CA ARG A 148 -6.91 18.32 13.39
C ARG A 148 -6.44 17.36 12.33
N ALA A 149 -5.68 17.86 11.36
CA ALA A 149 -5.02 16.99 10.39
C ALA A 149 -3.92 16.17 11.07
N THR A 150 -3.90 14.86 10.84
CA THR A 150 -2.84 13.94 11.26
C THR A 150 -1.89 13.59 10.10
N GLY A 151 -2.29 13.92 8.87
CA GLY A 151 -1.51 13.77 7.65
C GLY A 151 -2.31 14.23 6.45
N ALA A 152 -1.68 14.21 5.28
CA ALA A 152 -2.36 14.42 4.01
C ALA A 152 -1.64 13.71 2.86
N SER A 153 -2.37 13.41 1.79
CA SER A 153 -1.82 12.84 0.56
C SER A 153 -2.16 13.73 -0.63
N GLY A 154 -1.18 14.12 -1.42
CA GLY A 154 -1.32 14.94 -2.61
C GLY A 154 -1.23 14.13 -3.90
N THR A 155 -1.94 14.59 -4.93
CA THR A 155 -1.79 14.09 -6.30
C THR A 155 -0.97 15.08 -7.11
N LEU A 156 0.15 14.63 -7.66
CA LEU A 156 1.02 15.45 -8.49
C LEU A 156 0.47 15.55 -9.94
N PRO A 157 0.59 16.70 -10.61
CA PRO A 157 0.25 16.83 -12.03
C PRO A 157 1.22 16.08 -12.95
N VAL A 158 2.51 16.12 -12.60
CA VAL A 158 3.63 15.50 -13.32
C VAL A 158 4.63 14.92 -12.31
N ASP A 159 5.68 14.26 -12.79
CA ASP A 159 6.77 13.87 -11.89
C ASP A 159 7.47 15.13 -11.39
N GLU A 160 7.63 15.25 -10.08
CA GLU A 160 8.09 16.48 -9.42
C GLU A 160 9.24 16.20 -8.48
N ALA A 161 10.11 17.20 -8.30
CA ALA A 161 11.21 17.11 -7.36
C ALA A 161 10.78 17.56 -5.96
N ALA A 162 11.12 16.77 -4.94
CA ALA A 162 10.87 17.05 -3.53
C ALA A 162 12.12 16.70 -2.72
N ASP A 163 12.72 17.68 -2.04
CA ASP A 163 13.93 17.50 -1.22
C ASP A 163 15.06 16.73 -1.94
N GLY A 164 15.23 16.99 -3.24
CA GLY A 164 16.25 16.36 -4.07
C GLY A 164 15.90 14.95 -4.59
N TRP A 165 14.69 14.47 -4.35
CA TRP A 165 14.16 13.23 -4.91
C TRP A 165 13.15 13.53 -6.01
N ARG A 166 13.20 12.79 -7.12
CA ARG A 166 12.19 12.90 -8.19
C ARG A 166 11.06 11.92 -7.89
N CYS A 167 9.91 12.43 -7.45
CA CYS A 167 8.71 11.67 -7.12
C CYS A 167 7.87 11.40 -8.38
N THR A 168 7.25 10.21 -8.46
CA THR A 168 6.38 9.85 -9.58
C THR A 168 4.97 10.41 -9.42
N ARG A 169 4.37 10.88 -10.52
CA ARG A 169 2.93 11.22 -10.56
C ARG A 169 2.01 10.01 -10.40
N GLY A 170 2.52 8.79 -10.58
CA GLY A 170 1.74 7.54 -10.53
C GLY A 170 1.23 7.20 -9.13
N HIS A 171 1.84 7.79 -8.09
CA HIS A 171 1.46 7.56 -6.69
C HIS A 171 1.22 8.89 -5.98
N LYS A 172 0.47 8.83 -4.88
CA LYS A 172 0.29 10.01 -4.02
C LYS A 172 1.59 10.32 -3.28
N VAL A 173 1.84 11.61 -3.08
CA VAL A 173 2.86 12.10 -2.17
C VAL A 173 2.24 12.30 -0.80
N GLU A 174 2.94 11.94 0.28
CA GLU A 174 2.45 12.04 1.64
C GLU A 174 3.08 13.22 2.38
N PHE A 175 2.26 13.86 3.20
CA PHE A 175 2.60 14.98 4.05
C PHE A 175 2.24 14.68 5.50
N LYS A 176 3.03 15.25 6.42
CA LYS A 176 2.75 15.23 7.85
C LYS A 176 2.64 16.65 8.39
N PRO A 177 1.75 16.91 9.37
CA PRO A 177 1.73 18.17 10.07
C PRO A 177 3.02 18.33 10.90
N GLY A 178 3.64 19.50 10.85
CA GLY A 178 4.67 19.93 11.79
C GLY A 178 4.08 20.29 13.16
N GLU A 179 4.94 20.73 14.07
CA GLU A 179 4.52 21.25 15.39
C GLU A 179 3.62 22.49 15.25
N ASP A 180 3.92 23.32 14.25
CA ASP A 180 3.14 24.49 13.80
C ASP A 180 1.82 24.12 13.11
N GLY A 181 1.56 22.82 12.88
CA GLY A 181 0.40 22.32 12.14
C GLY A 181 0.51 22.46 10.62
N ALA A 182 1.58 23.08 10.10
CA ALA A 182 1.80 23.20 8.67
C ALA A 182 2.17 21.85 8.06
N LEU A 183 1.65 21.56 6.87
CA LEU A 183 2.00 20.33 6.16
C LEU A 183 3.43 20.39 5.66
N ARG A 184 4.19 19.31 5.89
CA ARG A 184 5.56 19.13 5.42
C ARG A 184 5.67 17.81 4.66
N PHE A 185 6.56 17.76 3.67
CA PHE A 185 6.84 16.54 2.93
C PHE A 185 7.23 15.40 3.87
N SER A 186 6.68 14.21 3.64
CA SER A 186 6.95 13.03 4.45
C SER A 186 7.46 11.86 3.60
N SER A 187 6.81 11.54 2.47
CA SER A 187 7.24 10.42 1.64
C SER A 187 6.65 10.45 0.24
N CYS A 188 7.30 9.81 -0.73
CA CYS A 188 6.74 9.56 -2.06
C CYS A 188 7.28 8.25 -2.64
N HIS A 189 6.73 7.82 -3.77
CA HIS A 189 7.39 6.82 -4.62
C HIS A 189 8.26 7.55 -5.64
N LEU A 190 9.43 6.99 -5.93
CA LEU A 190 10.39 7.56 -6.86
C LEU A 190 9.96 7.34 -8.31
N ALA A 191 10.14 8.35 -9.15
CA ALA A 191 10.14 8.21 -10.59
C ALA A 191 11.47 7.61 -11.08
N ALA A 192 11.54 7.27 -12.37
CA ALA A 192 12.80 6.91 -12.99
C ALA A 192 13.82 8.07 -12.95
N GLY A 193 15.11 7.72 -12.93
CA GLY A 193 16.23 8.67 -13.00
C GLY A 193 16.85 9.07 -11.65
N ASN A 194 16.31 8.59 -10.53
CA ASN A 194 16.95 8.76 -9.23
C ASN A 194 18.20 7.87 -9.13
N GLN A 195 19.23 8.35 -8.44
CA GLN A 195 20.49 7.63 -8.25
C GLN A 195 20.95 7.71 -6.79
N LEU A 196 21.69 6.70 -6.35
CA LEU A 196 22.40 6.63 -5.08
C LEU A 196 23.84 6.22 -5.36
N ASP A 197 24.82 7.05 -4.96
CA ASP A 197 26.25 6.82 -5.23
C ASP A 197 26.57 6.49 -6.69
N GLY A 198 25.86 7.15 -7.62
CA GLY A 198 25.98 6.95 -9.07
C GLY A 198 25.28 5.69 -9.62
N GLN A 199 24.67 4.87 -8.76
CA GLN A 199 23.88 3.71 -9.16
C GLN A 199 22.40 4.09 -9.31
N PRO A 200 21.70 3.61 -10.35
CA PRO A 200 20.28 3.89 -10.52
C PRO A 200 19.45 3.20 -9.42
N LEU A 201 18.49 3.94 -8.87
CA LEU A 201 17.45 3.37 -8.02
C LEU A 201 16.25 2.95 -8.90
N PRO A 202 15.61 1.81 -8.63
CA PRO A 202 14.41 1.40 -9.35
C PRO A 202 13.29 2.42 -9.19
N ALA A 203 12.56 2.66 -10.28
CA ALA A 203 11.31 3.40 -10.21
C ALA A 203 10.33 2.68 -9.28
N GLY A 204 9.49 3.43 -8.56
CA GLY A 204 8.59 2.87 -7.55
C GLY A 204 9.25 2.63 -6.19
N THR A 205 10.57 2.82 -6.04
CA THR A 205 11.20 2.83 -4.70
C THR A 205 10.50 3.84 -3.81
N TRP A 206 10.02 3.42 -2.65
CA TRP A 206 9.38 4.31 -1.69
C TRP A 206 10.45 5.02 -0.86
N VAL A 207 10.41 6.35 -0.82
CA VAL A 207 11.30 7.18 -0.02
C VAL A 207 10.50 7.91 1.05
N ALA A 208 11.01 7.92 2.28
CA ALA A 208 10.40 8.63 3.39
C ALA A 208 11.44 9.36 4.23
N LEU A 209 11.14 10.61 4.57
CA LEU A 209 11.89 11.35 5.55
C LEU A 209 11.52 10.83 6.94
N ARG A 210 12.53 10.41 7.70
CA ARG A 210 12.41 9.95 9.08
C ARG A 210 13.07 11.00 9.97
N GLN A 211 12.29 11.51 10.92
CA GLN A 211 12.78 12.40 11.96
C GLN A 211 12.90 11.58 13.26
N GLY A 212 14.10 11.51 13.81
CA GLY A 212 14.38 10.75 15.03
C GLY A 212 15.59 11.32 15.76
N ALA A 213 15.39 11.79 16.99
CA ALA A 213 16.46 12.32 17.85
C ALA A 213 17.15 11.21 18.64
N ARG A 214 17.58 10.12 17.99
CA ARG A 214 18.25 8.99 18.67
C ARG A 214 19.71 8.81 18.20
N PRO A 215 20.58 8.27 19.07
CA PRO A 215 21.99 8.05 18.75
C PRO A 215 22.16 7.15 17.53
N ALA A 216 23.18 7.45 16.71
CA ALA A 216 23.50 6.76 15.46
C ALA A 216 23.76 5.25 15.57
N SER A 217 23.85 4.69 16.79
CA SER A 217 24.06 3.26 17.03
C SER A 217 22.83 2.39 16.75
N ASP A 218 21.64 2.99 16.66
CA ASP A 218 20.42 2.31 16.21
C ASP A 218 20.07 2.79 14.80
N PHE A 219 20.60 2.09 13.80
CA PHE A 219 20.43 2.41 12.38
C PHE A 219 18.95 2.42 11.93
N GLN A 220 18.04 1.80 12.69
CA GLN A 220 16.61 1.85 12.41
C GLN A 220 15.98 3.22 12.69
N HIS A 221 16.69 4.11 13.39
CA HIS A 221 16.16 5.40 13.87
C HIS A 221 17.03 6.61 13.52
N VAL A 222 17.99 6.46 12.60
CA VAL A 222 18.82 7.58 12.10
C VAL A 222 17.90 8.65 11.47
N ASP A 223 18.15 9.91 11.80
CA ASP A 223 17.53 11.06 11.14
C ASP A 223 18.01 11.15 9.69
N GLY A 224 17.07 11.21 8.75
CA GLY A 224 17.39 11.17 7.33
C GLY A 224 16.37 10.40 6.53
N TRP A 225 16.82 9.66 5.51
CA TRP A 225 15.97 9.02 4.53
C TRP A 225 15.87 7.52 4.75
N LEU A 226 14.65 6.98 4.68
CA LEU A 226 14.39 5.56 4.53
C LEU A 226 13.94 5.31 3.11
N LEU A 227 14.64 4.43 2.40
CA LEU A 227 14.25 3.97 1.07
C LEU A 227 13.88 2.48 1.15
N ARG A 228 12.85 2.10 0.41
CA ARG A 228 12.43 0.70 0.28
C ARG A 228 12.15 0.38 -1.18
N THR A 229 12.90 -0.56 -1.73
CA THR A 229 12.62 -1.11 -3.07
C THR A 229 11.46 -2.11 -2.98
N ASP A 230 10.64 -2.19 -4.01
CA ASP A 230 9.54 -3.16 -4.09
C ASP A 230 10.03 -4.62 -4.20
N GLY A 231 11.24 -4.81 -4.73
CA GLY A 231 11.88 -6.10 -4.96
C GLY A 231 11.50 -6.78 -6.28
N SER A 232 10.92 -6.05 -7.24
CA SER A 232 10.68 -6.58 -8.59
C SER A 232 11.96 -6.64 -9.43
N GLU A 233 12.87 -5.67 -9.21
CA GLU A 233 14.17 -5.58 -9.87
C GLU A 233 15.31 -5.46 -8.86
N ALA A 234 16.48 -6.00 -9.21
CA ALA A 234 17.67 -5.93 -8.36
C ALA A 234 18.33 -4.55 -8.46
N SER A 235 18.70 -3.99 -7.31
CA SER A 235 19.45 -2.73 -7.20
C SER A 235 20.90 -3.00 -6.79
N SER A 236 21.85 -2.27 -7.37
CA SER A 236 23.26 -2.32 -6.95
C SER A 236 23.45 -1.46 -5.70
N ILE A 237 23.65 -2.09 -4.54
CA ILE A 237 23.83 -1.44 -3.24
C ILE A 237 25.15 -1.91 -2.65
N ALA A 238 26.09 -1.00 -2.39
CA ALA A 238 27.43 -1.34 -1.91
C ALA A 238 28.12 -2.43 -2.78
N GLY A 239 27.91 -2.38 -4.10
CA GLY A 239 28.45 -3.36 -5.05
C GLY A 239 27.70 -4.69 -5.14
N MET A 240 26.65 -4.89 -4.33
CA MET A 240 25.86 -6.12 -4.30
C MET A 240 24.52 -5.96 -5.03
N PRO A 241 24.10 -6.94 -5.85
CA PRO A 241 22.78 -6.94 -6.46
C PRO A 241 21.72 -7.40 -5.45
N LEU A 242 20.97 -6.45 -4.88
CA LEU A 242 19.99 -6.71 -3.83
C LEU A 242 18.53 -6.56 -4.32
N LEU A 243 17.67 -7.47 -3.88
CA LEU A 243 16.21 -7.41 -3.94
C LEU A 243 15.63 -6.99 -2.59
N LYS A 244 14.46 -6.35 -2.60
CA LYS A 244 13.72 -5.93 -1.39
C LYS A 244 14.62 -5.20 -0.40
N ALA A 245 15.45 -4.30 -0.93
CA ALA A 245 16.40 -3.55 -0.14
C ALA A 245 15.70 -2.45 0.67
N ASP A 246 15.97 -2.43 1.97
CA ASP A 246 15.69 -1.33 2.88
C ASP A 246 17.00 -0.57 3.10
N LEU A 247 17.02 0.72 2.78
CA LEU A 247 18.19 1.58 2.90
C LEU A 247 17.93 2.71 3.88
N ARG A 248 18.95 3.07 4.64
CA ARG A 248 18.98 4.26 5.49
C ARG A 248 20.07 5.17 5.01
N LEU A 249 19.68 6.41 4.71
CA LEU A 249 20.61 7.48 4.36
C LEU A 249 20.53 8.57 5.42
N ASP A 250 21.64 9.26 5.64
CA ASP A 250 21.64 10.50 6.40
C ASP A 250 20.94 11.64 5.63
N ARG A 251 20.85 12.83 6.22
CA ARG A 251 20.29 14.03 5.58
C ARG A 251 21.02 14.45 4.30
N ALA A 252 22.32 14.14 4.19
CA ALA A 252 23.13 14.41 3.01
C ALA A 252 22.98 13.32 1.93
N ARG A 253 22.08 12.34 2.12
CA ARG A 253 21.83 11.19 1.25
C ARG A 253 23.01 10.22 1.14
N LYS A 254 23.87 10.17 2.16
CA LYS A 254 24.92 9.15 2.27
C LYS A 254 24.35 7.89 2.90
N LEU A 255 24.66 6.74 2.31
CA LEU A 255 24.25 5.44 2.82
C LEU A 255 24.91 5.16 4.18
N VAL A 256 24.09 4.95 5.22
CA VAL A 256 24.56 4.62 6.58
C VAL A 256 24.25 3.18 6.98
N TRP A 257 23.21 2.60 6.41
CA TRP A 257 22.82 1.21 6.66
C TRP A 257 21.96 0.69 5.51
N PHE A 258 22.07 -0.60 5.23
CA PHE A 258 21.13 -1.30 4.36
C PHE A 258 20.88 -2.72 4.82
N GLU A 259 19.79 -3.27 4.31
CA GLU A 259 19.48 -4.68 4.33
C GLU A 259 18.80 -5.06 3.01
N GLY A 260 19.06 -6.26 2.50
CA GLY A 260 18.33 -6.82 1.37
C GLY A 260 18.63 -8.31 1.19
N SER A 261 18.12 -8.88 0.09
CA SER A 261 18.42 -10.26 -0.31
C SER A 261 19.22 -10.28 -1.61
N LEU A 262 20.27 -11.08 -1.68
CA LEU A 262 21.04 -11.24 -2.91
C LEU A 262 20.16 -11.75 -4.05
N ALA A 263 20.16 -11.05 -5.18
CA ALA A 263 19.38 -11.41 -6.37
C ALA A 263 19.94 -12.64 -7.10
N ARG A 264 21.24 -12.90 -6.93
CA ARG A 264 21.99 -13.98 -7.56
C ARG A 264 23.11 -14.43 -6.64
N GLU A 265 23.82 -15.49 -7.03
CA GLU A 265 25.04 -15.90 -6.34
C GLU A 265 26.06 -14.75 -6.27
N TYR A 266 26.74 -14.65 -5.14
CA TYR A 266 27.70 -13.59 -4.86
C TYR A 266 28.93 -14.15 -4.14
N VAL A 267 30.10 -13.86 -4.70
CA VAL A 267 31.39 -14.29 -4.15
C VAL A 267 32.04 -13.10 -3.45
N LEU A 268 32.49 -13.32 -2.22
CA LEU A 268 33.21 -12.31 -1.44
C LEU A 268 34.29 -12.99 -0.60
N GLY A 269 35.55 -12.72 -0.92
CA GLY A 269 36.68 -13.42 -0.30
C GLY A 269 36.55 -14.94 -0.50
N PRO A 270 36.70 -15.77 0.56
CA PRO A 270 36.59 -17.23 0.45
C PRO A 270 35.14 -17.75 0.47
N MET A 271 34.14 -16.86 0.48
CA MET A 271 32.74 -17.21 0.66
C MET A 271 31.97 -17.11 -0.65
N THR A 272 31.17 -18.13 -0.96
CA THR A 272 30.19 -18.13 -2.06
C THR A 272 28.78 -18.18 -1.50
N TYR A 273 28.02 -17.09 -1.64
CA TYR A 273 26.68 -16.94 -1.12
C TYR A 273 25.63 -17.22 -2.19
N PRO A 274 24.66 -18.12 -1.97
CA PRO A 274 23.59 -18.37 -2.93
C PRO A 274 22.63 -17.18 -3.00
N ALA A 275 21.89 -17.10 -4.12
CA ALA A 275 20.75 -16.18 -4.26
C ALA A 275 19.76 -16.35 -3.09
N GLY A 276 19.15 -15.24 -2.67
CA GLY A 276 18.24 -15.19 -1.52
C GLY A 276 18.93 -15.04 -0.16
N THR A 277 20.26 -15.14 -0.09
CA THR A 277 21.03 -14.83 1.12
C THR A 277 20.72 -13.39 1.57
N ARG A 278 20.29 -13.23 2.82
CA ARG A 278 20.06 -11.91 3.41
C ARG A 278 21.40 -11.26 3.72
N VAL A 279 21.54 -9.99 3.39
CA VAL A 279 22.72 -9.19 3.64
C VAL A 279 22.30 -7.93 4.37
N ALA A 280 23.03 -7.54 5.41
CA ALA A 280 22.83 -6.28 6.10
C ALA A 280 24.17 -5.67 6.54
N THR A 281 24.20 -4.35 6.72
CA THR A 281 25.29 -3.69 7.46
C THR A 281 25.30 -4.19 8.90
N ALA A 282 26.47 -4.62 9.38
CA ALA A 282 26.61 -5.14 10.74
C ALA A 282 26.34 -4.02 11.76
N GLY A 283 25.40 -4.27 12.67
CA GLY A 283 25.12 -3.35 13.77
C GLY A 283 26.26 -3.33 14.79
N ALA A 284 26.45 -2.22 15.49
CA ALA A 284 27.47 -2.11 16.54
C ALA A 284 27.27 -3.10 17.71
N ALA A 285 26.05 -3.64 17.87
CA ALA A 285 25.73 -4.66 18.85
C ALA A 285 26.21 -6.08 18.46
N VAL A 286 26.61 -6.30 17.21
CA VAL A 286 27.12 -7.60 16.75
C VAL A 286 28.54 -7.79 17.27
N ALA A 287 28.76 -8.87 18.02
CA ALA A 287 30.06 -9.13 18.64
C ALA A 287 31.17 -9.26 17.57
N GLY A 288 32.25 -8.49 17.74
CA GLY A 288 33.39 -8.49 16.83
C GLY A 288 33.22 -7.66 15.55
N ALA A 289 32.06 -7.02 15.34
CA ALA A 289 31.81 -6.17 14.18
C ALA A 289 32.61 -4.86 14.26
N LYS A 290 33.16 -4.46 13.11
CA LYS A 290 33.76 -3.15 12.89
C LYS A 290 32.85 -2.30 11.98
N PRO A 291 32.99 -0.97 12.01
CA PRO A 291 32.25 -0.10 11.10
C PRO A 291 32.47 -0.51 9.64
N GLY A 292 31.37 -0.69 8.91
CA GLY A 292 31.38 -1.13 7.51
C GLY A 292 31.35 -2.64 7.30
N ASP A 293 31.55 -3.46 8.35
CA ASP A 293 31.37 -4.91 8.23
C ASP A 293 29.92 -5.25 7.84
N LEU A 294 29.77 -6.41 7.21
CA LEU A 294 28.52 -6.94 6.67
C LEU A 294 28.18 -8.26 7.37
N VAL A 295 26.89 -8.54 7.48
CA VAL A 295 26.36 -9.81 7.93
C VAL A 295 25.65 -10.50 6.77
N PHE A 296 26.08 -11.71 6.43
CA PHE A 296 25.46 -12.57 5.43
C PHE A 296 24.77 -13.75 6.10
N SER A 297 23.48 -13.94 5.83
CA SER A 297 22.66 -14.99 6.43
C SER A 297 21.98 -15.81 5.34
N PRO A 298 22.47 -17.03 5.05
CA PRO A 298 21.86 -17.91 4.06
C PRO A 298 20.39 -18.20 4.38
N SER A 299 19.56 -18.20 3.33
CA SER A 299 18.14 -18.54 3.44
C SER A 299 17.94 -19.99 3.87
N ARG A 300 16.79 -20.31 4.45
CA ARG A 300 16.45 -21.69 4.87
C ARG A 300 16.68 -22.71 3.77
N GLY A 301 17.29 -23.84 4.12
CA GLY A 301 17.56 -24.93 3.17
C GLY A 301 18.70 -24.64 2.18
N ARG A 302 19.47 -23.57 2.40
CA ARG A 302 20.66 -23.22 1.62
C ARG A 302 21.85 -23.06 2.56
N SER A 303 23.05 -23.21 2.01
CA SER A 303 24.32 -22.97 2.70
C SER A 303 25.16 -22.03 1.87
N ALA A 304 25.98 -21.20 2.53
CA ALA A 304 27.06 -20.50 1.86
C ALA A 304 28.27 -21.44 1.75
N GLY A 305 28.81 -21.56 0.55
CA GLY A 305 30.04 -22.31 0.30
C GLY A 305 31.24 -21.58 0.88
N ARG A 306 32.22 -22.33 1.37
CA ARG A 306 33.44 -21.77 1.94
C ARG A 306 34.68 -22.50 1.43
N ASP A 307 35.59 -21.79 0.78
CA ASP A 307 36.77 -22.40 0.14
C ASP A 307 37.86 -22.80 1.15
N ASP A 308 37.86 -22.16 2.33
CA ASP A 308 38.84 -22.36 3.41
C ASP A 308 38.29 -23.14 4.62
N GLY A 309 37.16 -23.85 4.49
CA GLY A 309 36.58 -24.62 5.58
C GLY A 309 35.19 -25.20 5.30
N ASP A 310 34.44 -25.49 6.36
CA ASP A 310 33.08 -26.02 6.23
C ASP A 310 32.09 -24.95 5.73
N ASP A 311 31.15 -25.39 4.91
CA ASP A 311 29.98 -24.61 4.49
C ASP A 311 29.23 -24.04 5.69
N VAL A 312 28.67 -22.84 5.52
CA VAL A 312 27.87 -22.17 6.54
C VAL A 312 26.38 -22.40 6.26
N PRO A 313 25.69 -23.24 7.05
CA PRO A 313 24.28 -23.55 6.82
C PRO A 313 23.36 -22.41 7.24
N SER A 314 22.11 -22.44 6.76
CA SER A 314 21.04 -21.60 7.27
C SER A 314 20.89 -21.70 8.79
N GLY A 315 20.55 -20.59 9.45
CA GLY A 315 20.54 -20.47 10.92
C GLY A 315 21.86 -19.97 11.51
N LYS A 316 22.92 -19.93 10.70
CA LYS A 316 24.17 -19.23 10.98
C LYS A 316 24.34 -18.04 10.03
N SER A 317 25.09 -17.05 10.49
CA SER A 317 25.46 -15.85 9.76
C SER A 317 26.97 -15.68 9.74
N VAL A 318 27.47 -15.11 8.66
CA VAL A 318 28.88 -14.79 8.47
C VAL A 318 29.05 -13.29 8.64
N LEU A 319 29.88 -12.88 9.62
CA LEU A 319 30.35 -11.51 9.75
C LEU A 319 31.61 -11.36 8.90
N GLN A 320 31.60 -10.41 7.97
CA GLN A 320 32.66 -10.26 6.99
C GLN A 320 32.92 -8.78 6.70
N ALA A 321 34.18 -8.42 6.51
CA ALA A 321 34.53 -7.07 6.07
C ALA A 321 34.25 -6.88 4.57
N PRO A 322 34.08 -5.63 4.09
CA PRO A 322 33.85 -5.36 2.67
C PRO A 322 34.95 -5.85 1.72
N ASP A 323 36.17 -6.05 2.24
CA ASP A 323 37.31 -6.60 1.49
C ASP A 323 37.28 -8.14 1.36
N GLY A 324 36.28 -8.78 1.97
CA GLY A 324 36.13 -10.23 1.98
C GLY A 324 36.81 -10.97 3.12
N THR A 325 37.42 -10.26 4.08
CA THR A 325 37.96 -10.89 5.28
C THR A 325 36.84 -11.40 6.19
N VAL A 326 36.75 -12.72 6.39
CA VAL A 326 35.81 -13.32 7.34
C VAL A 326 36.23 -12.99 8.77
N ARG A 327 35.36 -12.32 9.52
CA ARG A 327 35.57 -11.97 10.94
C ARG A 327 35.11 -13.09 11.87
N GLY A 328 34.05 -13.80 11.48
CA GLY A 328 33.53 -14.92 12.24
C GLY A 328 32.22 -15.47 11.69
N VAL A 329 31.84 -16.64 12.21
CA VAL A 329 30.54 -17.27 11.95
C VAL A 329 29.80 -17.39 13.28
N MET A 330 28.54 -16.96 13.30
CA MET A 330 27.72 -16.93 14.52
C MET A 330 26.30 -17.38 14.23
N SER A 331 25.47 -17.58 15.26
CA SER A 331 24.04 -17.86 15.05
C SER A 331 23.32 -16.63 14.51
N ASN A 332 22.22 -16.82 13.77
CA ASN A 332 21.38 -15.72 13.31
C ASN A 332 20.93 -14.82 14.46
N ARG A 333 20.56 -15.42 15.61
CA ARG A 333 20.21 -14.67 16.82
C ARG A 333 21.34 -13.78 17.32
N ALA A 334 22.57 -14.28 17.35
CA ALA A 334 23.75 -13.50 17.76
C ALA A 334 24.07 -12.37 16.77
N ALA A 335 23.74 -12.56 15.48
CA ALA A 335 23.85 -11.55 14.45
C ALA A 335 22.68 -10.54 14.42
N GLY A 336 21.70 -10.67 15.33
CA GLY A 336 20.50 -9.81 15.34
C GLY A 336 19.49 -10.13 14.22
N VAL A 337 19.63 -11.27 13.56
CA VAL A 337 18.75 -11.73 12.48
C VAL A 337 17.62 -12.56 13.06
N LEU A 338 16.38 -12.08 12.88
CA LEU A 338 15.18 -12.80 13.29
C LEU A 338 14.75 -13.77 12.18
N ASP A 339 14.83 -15.07 12.48
CA ASP A 339 14.23 -16.11 11.64
C ASP A 339 12.72 -16.15 11.86
N VAL A 340 12.00 -15.14 11.35
CA VAL A 340 10.53 -15.16 11.39
C VAL A 340 10.07 -16.30 10.48
N ALA A 341 9.35 -17.27 11.03
CA ALA A 341 8.60 -18.21 10.21
C ALA A 341 7.62 -17.41 9.36
N ALA A 342 7.85 -17.36 8.06
CA ALA A 342 6.78 -17.01 7.14
C ALA A 342 5.67 -18.03 7.41
N ILE A 343 4.61 -17.61 8.09
CA ILE A 343 3.36 -18.35 8.11
C ILE A 343 2.89 -18.29 6.65
N GLY A 344 3.24 -19.32 5.90
CA GLY A 344 2.58 -19.59 4.64
C GLY A 344 1.11 -19.76 4.99
N THR A 345 0.30 -18.78 4.62
CA THR A 345 -1.11 -19.05 4.38
C THR A 345 -1.14 -20.01 3.20
N THR A 346 -1.11 -21.30 3.52
CA THR A 346 -1.40 -22.38 2.57
C THR A 346 -2.81 -22.14 1.99
N PRO A 347 -3.06 -22.55 0.73
CA PRO A 347 -4.22 -22.16 -0.06
C PRO A 347 -5.58 -22.50 0.54
#